data_AF-A0A3P8A521-F1
#
_entry.id   AF-A0A3P8A521-F1
#
_cell.length_a   1.000
_cell.length_b   1.000
_cell.length_c   1.000
_cell.angle_alpha   90.00
_cell.angle_beta   90.00
_cell.angle_gamma   90.00
#
_symmetry.space_group_name_H-M   'P 1'
#
loop_
_entity.id
_entity.type
_entity.pdbx_description
1 polymer ?
#
loop_
_entity_poly.entity_id
_entity_poly.type
_entity_poly.pdbx_seq_one_letter_code
_entity_poly.pdbx_strand_id
1 'polypeptide(L)'
;MEDTVVAAIKTARTNLAERESGIATVTNGGVSDTQKANANSEFEQLKGDLLSEVTSIVVGKLGVGVLDQLAALDVDALIEKAGAARKKRQATGCPGVADCSKPDSNMYRSVTGKCNNVQNPTQGAAVTPVRRLLGNSSYADATWIHTGFNAIRTTGVRGTALPSSRDISNKLHKEGANPAFDFTKNHLFMQFGQWVAHDIIFMPSSVGPLGKALDCSSCDSPKTSENCAPIPVPADDPYFKRNSTGRHRRGYENQGVTPTAGSSRCLRLTRALNAQKGLGVRTQINQNTHFLDLSTVYGSEECEAASVRSFVQGKLISNVVFGQELPPQKRNDTNCQSKDPFFCFTTGDFRNSLHPGLIPLHTIYIKEHNRIAAQFYQHNPSWSDEQIFQEARRVNIAQYQHQVYAEYLPLVVGNKLMDDFRLRPLRSGFGTDYSPKASAALTAEFAAAAYRFGHGLVRKDFPRVSNNNMTAGTTVDLGSNIFYADSHYAINQGGEASFVEGMMHCPVMKADNEFSFPIRNQLFEIRGSPGSGLDLVAVNIMRGRDVGLFPYNQYRAF
;
A
#
# COMPACT_ATOMS: atom_id res chain seq x y z
N MET A 1 27.77 -26.25 -5.49
CA MET A 1 26.71 -25.32 -5.03
C MET A 1 25.57 -25.25 -6.04
N GLU A 2 25.84 -24.90 -7.29
CA GLU A 2 24.80 -24.81 -8.34
C GLU A 2 23.98 -26.09 -8.51
N ASP A 3 24.62 -27.27 -8.53
CA ASP A 3 23.86 -28.53 -8.66
C ASP A 3 22.95 -28.79 -7.44
N THR A 4 23.39 -28.38 -6.24
CA THR A 4 22.57 -28.40 -5.03
C THR A 4 21.36 -27.48 -5.17
N VAL A 5 21.56 -26.29 -5.76
CA VAL A 5 20.49 -25.32 -6.04
C VAL A 5 19.52 -25.87 -7.10
N VAL A 6 20.00 -26.45 -8.20
CA VAL A 6 19.16 -27.07 -9.24
C VAL A 6 18.33 -28.21 -8.67
N ALA A 7 18.92 -29.06 -7.82
CA ALA A 7 18.17 -30.10 -7.12
C ALA A 7 17.12 -29.51 -6.17
N ALA A 8 17.48 -28.45 -5.42
CA ALA A 8 16.56 -27.75 -4.53
C ALA A 8 15.40 -27.07 -5.29
N ILE A 9 15.62 -26.53 -6.49
CA ILE A 9 14.55 -25.95 -7.34
C ILE A 9 13.49 -27.01 -7.67
N LYS A 10 13.92 -28.25 -8.00
CA LYS A 10 12.98 -29.33 -8.29
C LYS A 10 12.17 -29.72 -7.06
N THR A 11 12.83 -29.88 -5.91
CA THR A 11 12.15 -30.19 -4.63
C THR A 11 11.20 -29.06 -4.20
N ALA A 12 11.63 -27.81 -4.30
CA ALA A 12 10.84 -26.64 -3.91
C ALA A 12 9.50 -26.57 -4.64
N ARG A 13 9.48 -26.94 -5.93
CA ARG A 13 8.23 -26.99 -6.72
C ARG A 13 7.25 -28.02 -6.21
N THR A 14 7.74 -29.22 -5.88
CA THR A 14 6.91 -30.27 -5.28
C THR A 14 6.35 -29.78 -3.95
N ASN A 15 7.21 -29.24 -3.08
CA ASN A 15 6.80 -28.72 -1.77
C ASN A 15 5.75 -27.59 -1.88
N LEU A 16 5.89 -26.69 -2.87
CA LEU A 16 4.93 -25.62 -3.09
C LEU A 16 3.60 -26.15 -3.64
N ALA A 17 3.63 -27.04 -4.63
CA ALA A 17 2.42 -27.65 -5.17
C ALA A 17 1.64 -28.45 -4.11
N GLU A 18 2.35 -29.19 -3.24
CA GLU A 18 1.74 -29.89 -2.11
C GLU A 18 1.12 -28.92 -1.10
N ARG A 19 1.84 -27.85 -0.73
CA ARG A 19 1.32 -26.82 0.19
C ARG A 19 0.09 -26.10 -0.37
N GLU A 20 0.08 -25.79 -1.66
CA GLU A 20 -1.04 -25.13 -2.32
C GLU A 20 -2.33 -25.97 -2.30
N SER A 21 -2.23 -27.30 -2.26
CA SER A 21 -3.40 -28.19 -2.25
C SER A 21 -4.26 -28.12 -0.98
N GLY A 22 -3.71 -27.62 0.14
CA GLY A 22 -4.36 -27.60 1.45
C GLY A 22 -4.64 -26.20 2.03
N ILE A 23 -4.33 -25.12 1.30
CA ILE A 23 -4.49 -23.75 1.82
C ILE A 23 -5.97 -23.32 1.77
N ALA A 24 -6.53 -23.01 2.93
CA ALA A 24 -7.82 -22.35 3.03
C ALA A 24 -7.72 -20.93 2.42
N THR A 25 -8.56 -20.68 1.43
CA THR A 25 -8.71 -19.35 0.80
C THR A 25 -10.05 -18.76 1.21
N VAL A 26 -10.11 -17.43 1.30
CA VAL A 26 -11.36 -16.72 1.60
C VAL A 26 -12.33 -16.95 0.44
N THR A 27 -13.51 -17.50 0.71
CA THR A 27 -14.60 -17.54 -0.28
C THR A 27 -15.26 -16.16 -0.36
N ASN A 28 -15.71 -15.78 -1.55
CA ASN A 28 -16.14 -14.41 -1.91
C ASN A 28 -16.96 -13.70 -0.80
N GLY A 29 -16.58 -12.45 -0.50
CA GLY A 29 -17.34 -11.54 0.37
C GLY A 29 -16.93 -11.53 1.84
N GLY A 30 -15.95 -12.35 2.24
CA GLY A 30 -15.53 -12.46 3.63
C GLY A 30 -14.42 -11.51 4.09
N VAL A 31 -13.60 -10.91 3.20
CA VAL A 31 -12.46 -10.06 3.57
C VAL A 31 -12.35 -8.85 2.65
N SER A 32 -12.26 -7.64 3.22
CA SER A 32 -11.91 -6.43 2.47
C SER A 32 -10.48 -6.56 1.95
N ASP A 33 -10.34 -6.59 0.63
CA ASP A 33 -9.10 -6.70 -0.13
C ASP A 33 -8.39 -5.35 -0.20
N THR A 34 -7.88 -4.90 0.95
CA THR A 34 -7.34 -3.54 1.14
C THR A 34 -5.88 -3.41 0.69
N GLN A 35 -5.24 -4.54 0.38
CA GLN A 35 -3.85 -4.63 -0.04
C GLN A 35 -3.72 -5.62 -1.21
N LYS A 36 -4.64 -5.52 -2.17
CA LYS A 36 -4.77 -6.42 -3.32
C LYS A 36 -3.50 -6.43 -4.19
N ALA A 37 -2.92 -7.61 -4.38
CA ALA A 37 -1.90 -7.80 -5.41
C ALA A 37 -2.56 -7.78 -6.80
N ASN A 38 -1.95 -7.06 -7.75
CA ASN A 38 -2.32 -7.17 -9.15
C ASN A 38 -1.63 -8.37 -9.83
N ALA A 39 -2.01 -8.69 -11.06
CA ALA A 39 -1.51 -9.87 -11.77
C ALA A 39 0.03 -9.89 -11.94
N ASN A 40 0.68 -8.73 -12.11
CA ASN A 40 2.13 -8.66 -12.16
C ASN A 40 2.75 -8.96 -10.79
N SER A 41 2.18 -8.43 -9.71
CA SER A 41 2.61 -8.69 -8.33
C SER A 41 2.43 -10.15 -7.94
N GLU A 42 1.31 -10.78 -8.31
CA GLU A 42 1.07 -12.22 -8.12
C GLU A 42 2.11 -13.09 -8.86
N PHE A 43 2.47 -12.69 -10.08
CA PHE A 43 3.53 -13.38 -10.84
C PHE A 43 4.90 -13.26 -10.15
N GLU A 44 5.23 -12.08 -9.64
CA GLU A 44 6.44 -11.88 -8.86
C GLU A 44 6.42 -12.66 -7.53
N GLN A 45 5.24 -12.82 -6.91
CA GLN A 45 5.12 -13.66 -5.73
C GLN A 45 5.47 -15.11 -6.01
N LEU A 46 4.93 -15.67 -7.08
CA LEU A 46 5.22 -17.05 -7.46
C LEU A 46 6.73 -17.30 -7.63
N LYS A 47 7.44 -16.35 -8.25
CA LYS A 47 8.92 -16.42 -8.36
C LYS A 47 9.55 -16.30 -6.97
N GLY A 48 9.10 -15.35 -6.16
CA GLY A 48 9.63 -15.10 -4.83
C GLY A 48 9.48 -16.28 -3.88
N ASP A 49 8.29 -16.91 -3.85
CA ASP A 49 7.99 -18.07 -3.01
C ASP A 49 8.83 -19.30 -3.43
N LEU A 50 9.04 -19.51 -4.74
CA LEU A 50 9.98 -20.53 -5.24
C LEU A 50 11.40 -20.27 -4.73
N LEU A 51 11.90 -19.05 -4.87
CA LEU A 51 13.27 -18.71 -4.45
C LEU A 51 13.43 -18.77 -2.92
N SER A 52 12.40 -18.41 -2.15
CA SER A 52 12.39 -18.53 -0.68
C SER A 52 12.50 -20.00 -0.26
N GLU A 53 11.72 -20.87 -0.89
CA GLU A 53 11.76 -22.30 -0.61
C GLU A 53 13.10 -22.93 -0.99
N VAL A 54 13.65 -22.57 -2.15
CA VAL A 54 15.00 -23.01 -2.56
C VAL A 54 16.04 -22.55 -1.55
N THR A 55 15.95 -21.30 -1.09
CA THR A 55 16.85 -20.75 -0.07
C THR A 55 16.77 -21.58 1.21
N SER A 56 15.56 -21.86 1.70
CA SER A 56 15.32 -22.67 2.89
C SER A 56 15.92 -24.08 2.76
N ILE A 57 15.72 -24.75 1.62
CA ILE A 57 16.26 -26.10 1.37
C ILE A 57 17.79 -26.09 1.35
N VAL A 58 18.40 -25.11 0.67
CA VAL A 58 19.86 -25.03 0.54
C VAL A 58 20.51 -24.67 1.87
N VAL A 59 19.95 -23.71 2.60
CA VAL A 59 20.41 -23.35 3.96
C VAL A 59 20.25 -24.52 4.92
N GLY A 60 19.16 -25.29 4.83
CA GLY A 60 18.97 -26.49 5.64
C GLY A 60 20.02 -27.57 5.38
N LYS A 61 20.56 -27.66 4.16
CA LYS A 61 21.61 -28.64 3.79
C LYS A 61 23.03 -28.17 4.06
N LEU A 62 23.31 -26.90 3.78
CA LEU A 62 24.68 -26.35 3.76
C LEU A 62 24.96 -25.39 4.92
N GLY A 63 23.96 -25.09 5.75
CA GLY A 63 24.03 -24.10 6.81
C GLY A 63 23.74 -22.68 6.31
N VAL A 64 23.47 -21.75 7.23
CA VAL A 64 23.11 -20.36 6.91
C VAL A 64 24.28 -19.54 6.34
N GLY A 65 25.52 -20.02 6.46
CA GLY A 65 26.71 -19.32 5.98
C GLY A 65 26.90 -19.27 4.47
N VAL A 66 26.04 -19.94 3.70
CA VAL A 66 26.06 -19.86 2.23
C VAL A 66 25.25 -18.69 1.68
N LEU A 67 24.50 -17.94 2.50
CA LEU A 67 23.59 -16.88 2.01
C LEU A 67 24.29 -15.84 1.13
N ASP A 68 25.48 -15.38 1.51
CA ASP A 68 26.25 -14.40 0.73
C ASP A 68 26.69 -14.97 -0.63
N GLN A 69 26.98 -16.27 -0.68
CA GLN A 69 27.37 -16.97 -1.91
C GLN A 69 26.16 -17.21 -2.82
N LEU A 70 24.98 -17.48 -2.23
CA LEU A 70 23.73 -17.65 -2.97
C LEU A 70 23.28 -16.36 -3.65
N ALA A 71 23.52 -15.20 -3.04
CA ALA A 71 23.15 -13.89 -3.59
C ALA A 71 23.86 -13.57 -4.91
N ALA A 72 25.01 -14.19 -5.20
CA ALA A 72 25.80 -13.98 -6.41
C ALA A 72 25.41 -14.89 -7.59
N LEU A 73 24.50 -15.85 -7.39
CA LEU A 73 24.13 -16.81 -8.42
C LEU A 73 23.14 -16.22 -9.43
N ASP A 74 23.32 -16.58 -10.71
CA ASP A 74 22.31 -16.33 -11.74
C ASP A 74 21.15 -17.31 -11.59
N VAL A 75 20.17 -16.90 -10.80
CA VAL A 75 19.01 -17.72 -10.48
C VAL A 75 18.13 -18.02 -11.70
N ASP A 76 18.11 -17.13 -12.69
CA ASP A 76 17.28 -17.33 -13.89
C ASP A 76 17.90 -18.42 -14.76
N ALA A 77 19.22 -18.42 -14.95
CA ALA A 77 19.93 -19.52 -15.60
C ALA A 77 19.76 -20.85 -14.86
N LEU A 78 19.78 -20.85 -13.52
CA LEU A 78 19.59 -22.06 -12.72
C LEU A 78 18.14 -22.59 -12.77
N ILE A 79 17.15 -21.71 -12.82
CA ILE A 79 15.74 -22.07 -13.07
C ILE A 79 15.60 -22.65 -14.48
N GLU A 80 16.24 -22.09 -15.49
CA GLU A 80 16.23 -22.65 -16.84
C GLU A 80 16.88 -24.05 -16.88
N LYS A 81 18.06 -24.20 -16.28
CA LYS A 81 18.78 -25.48 -16.15
C LYS A 81 17.95 -26.56 -15.42
N ALA A 82 17.09 -26.15 -14.48
CA ALA A 82 16.16 -27.05 -13.79
C ALA A 82 14.95 -27.49 -14.65
N GLY A 83 14.85 -27.06 -15.92
CA GLY A 83 13.77 -27.39 -16.85
C GLY A 83 12.49 -26.60 -16.58
N ALA A 84 12.64 -25.36 -16.12
CA ALA A 84 11.69 -24.78 -15.20
C ALA A 84 11.21 -23.37 -15.56
N ALA A 85 11.64 -22.78 -16.68
CA ALA A 85 11.19 -21.45 -17.10
C ALA A 85 9.67 -21.39 -17.35
N ARG A 86 8.96 -20.60 -16.53
CA ARG A 86 7.53 -20.29 -16.75
C ARG A 86 7.46 -19.06 -17.66
N LYS A 87 6.86 -19.19 -18.85
CA LYS A 87 6.65 -18.03 -19.74
C LYS A 87 5.67 -17.06 -19.08
N LYS A 88 6.02 -15.77 -19.01
CA LYS A 88 5.09 -14.71 -18.62
C LYS A 88 3.93 -14.71 -19.63
N ARG A 89 2.70 -14.95 -19.17
CA ARG A 89 1.51 -14.73 -20.00
C ARG A 89 1.31 -13.22 -20.09
N GLN A 90 1.46 -12.65 -21.28
CA GLN A 90 1.12 -11.26 -21.52
C GLN A 90 -0.40 -11.13 -21.50
N ALA A 91 -0.92 -10.17 -20.72
CA ALA A 91 -2.34 -9.87 -20.72
C ALA A 91 -2.73 -9.38 -22.12
N THR A 92 -3.65 -10.09 -22.78
CA THR A 92 -4.21 -9.70 -24.07
C THR A 92 -5.08 -8.45 -23.88
N GLY A 93 -4.83 -7.39 -24.65
CA GLY A 93 -5.72 -6.21 -24.72
C GLY A 93 -5.26 -4.93 -24.03
N CYS A 94 -4.09 -4.91 -23.38
CA CYS A 94 -3.50 -3.67 -22.85
C CYS A 94 -2.36 -3.17 -23.75
N PRO A 95 -2.08 -1.85 -23.76
CA PRO A 95 -0.92 -1.30 -24.46
C PRO A 95 0.36 -2.07 -24.15
N GLY A 96 1.22 -2.25 -25.16
CA GLY A 96 2.45 -3.03 -25.04
C GLY A 96 3.42 -2.47 -23.99
N VAL A 97 4.32 -3.32 -23.50
CA VAL A 97 5.36 -2.93 -22.53
C VAL A 97 6.22 -1.79 -23.11
N ALA A 98 6.49 -0.76 -22.30
CA ALA A 98 7.37 0.35 -22.68
C ALA A 98 8.71 -0.16 -23.25
N ASP A 99 9.05 0.31 -24.45
CA ASP A 99 10.28 -0.02 -25.15
C ASP A 99 11.26 1.15 -25.04
N CYS A 100 12.22 1.02 -24.13
CA CYS A 100 13.18 2.08 -23.82
C CYS A 100 14.10 2.45 -25.00
N SER A 101 14.10 1.68 -26.09
CA SER A 101 14.87 2.00 -27.30
C SER A 101 14.17 3.03 -28.20
N LYS A 102 12.86 3.29 -28.01
CA LYS A 102 12.09 4.21 -28.85
C LYS A 102 12.22 5.67 -28.39
N PRO A 103 12.44 6.64 -29.31
CA PRO A 103 12.52 8.06 -28.97
C PRO A 103 11.30 8.59 -28.20
N ASP A 104 10.09 8.15 -28.56
CA ASP A 104 8.84 8.55 -27.91
C ASP A 104 8.77 8.11 -26.44
N SER A 105 9.48 7.05 -26.06
CA SER A 105 9.58 6.58 -24.67
C SER A 105 10.39 7.52 -23.77
N ASN A 106 11.09 8.50 -24.37
CA ASN A 106 11.84 9.53 -23.65
C ASN A 106 11.09 10.87 -23.57
N MET A 107 9.98 11.06 -24.31
CA MET A 107 9.24 12.33 -24.31
C MET A 107 8.30 12.44 -23.11
N TYR A 108 7.58 11.36 -22.79
CA TYR A 108 6.64 11.28 -21.67
C TYR A 108 7.05 10.18 -20.71
N ARG A 109 6.72 10.35 -19.43
CA ARG A 109 6.93 9.29 -18.42
C ARG A 109 6.03 8.10 -18.77
N SER A 110 6.58 6.89 -18.80
CA SER A 110 5.73 5.70 -18.85
C SER A 110 4.82 5.62 -17.63
N VAL A 111 3.65 5.00 -17.75
CA VAL A 111 2.74 4.77 -16.62
C VAL A 111 3.39 3.87 -15.57
N THR A 112 4.16 2.88 -16.05
CA THR A 112 4.85 1.91 -15.19
C THR A 112 6.11 2.45 -14.51
N GLY A 113 6.53 3.69 -14.78
CA GLY A 113 7.80 4.25 -14.31
C GLY A 113 9.06 3.65 -14.95
N LYS A 114 8.92 2.68 -15.86
CA LYS A 114 10.03 2.11 -16.64
C LYS A 114 10.69 3.16 -17.54
N CYS A 115 11.96 2.92 -17.83
CA CYS A 115 12.83 3.77 -18.64
C CYS A 115 13.12 5.15 -18.05
N ASN A 116 12.70 5.46 -16.80
CA ASN A 116 13.05 6.72 -16.16
C ASN A 116 14.56 6.86 -15.95
N ASN A 117 15.21 5.75 -15.56
CA ASN A 117 16.67 5.63 -15.57
C ASN A 117 17.09 4.87 -16.83
N VAL A 118 17.80 5.55 -17.73
CA VAL A 118 18.27 4.99 -19.00
C VAL A 118 19.34 3.89 -18.84
N GLN A 119 20.10 3.90 -17.73
CA GLN A 119 21.10 2.86 -17.45
C GLN A 119 20.49 1.65 -16.75
N ASN A 120 19.45 1.87 -15.94
CA ASN A 120 18.71 0.82 -15.26
C ASN A 120 17.20 1.00 -15.44
N PRO A 121 16.62 0.50 -16.54
CA PRO A 121 15.24 0.80 -16.94
C PRO A 121 14.13 0.43 -15.95
N THR A 122 14.39 -0.44 -14.98
CA THR A 122 13.40 -0.85 -13.98
C THR A 122 13.56 -0.13 -12.65
N GLN A 123 14.59 0.70 -12.47
CA GLN A 123 14.84 1.36 -11.20
C GLN A 123 13.74 2.39 -10.89
N GLY A 124 12.95 2.13 -9.86
CA GLY A 124 11.83 2.98 -9.45
C GLY A 124 10.53 2.70 -10.22
N ALA A 125 10.50 1.70 -11.10
CA ALA A 125 9.29 1.27 -11.78
C ALA A 125 8.31 0.56 -10.82
N ALA A 126 7.05 0.49 -11.23
CA ALA A 126 6.03 -0.31 -10.57
C ALA A 126 6.39 -1.80 -10.51
N VAL A 127 5.93 -2.47 -9.46
CA VAL A 127 6.17 -3.90 -9.20
C VAL A 127 7.67 -4.21 -9.12
N THR A 128 8.43 -3.35 -8.43
CA THR A 128 9.87 -3.56 -8.19
C THR A 128 10.21 -3.58 -6.70
N PRO A 129 11.31 -4.26 -6.30
CA PRO A 129 11.67 -4.40 -4.89
C PRO A 129 11.93 -3.05 -4.21
N VAL A 130 11.52 -2.94 -2.95
CA VAL A 130 12.01 -1.84 -2.09
C VAL A 130 13.46 -2.10 -1.69
N ARG A 131 14.25 -1.04 -1.56
CA ARG A 131 15.62 -1.13 -1.02
C ARG A 131 15.61 -1.11 0.50
N ARG A 132 16.76 -1.34 1.13
CA ARG A 132 16.92 -1.29 2.59
C ARG A 132 17.94 -0.23 2.97
N LEU A 133 17.64 0.60 3.97
CA LEU A 133 18.50 1.71 4.37
C LEU A 133 19.83 1.20 4.96
N LEU A 134 19.76 0.17 5.81
CA LEU A 134 20.92 -0.44 6.45
C LEU A 134 21.56 -1.57 5.60
N GLY A 135 21.16 -1.70 4.33
CA GLY A 135 21.66 -2.74 3.42
C GLY A 135 21.27 -4.18 3.79
N ASN A 136 20.49 -4.38 4.85
CA ASN A 136 20.22 -5.70 5.45
C ASN A 136 18.85 -5.74 6.14
N SER A 137 18.45 -6.90 6.67
CA SER A 137 17.19 -7.15 7.37
C SER A 137 17.35 -7.80 8.75
N SER A 138 16.35 -7.63 9.61
CA SER A 138 16.28 -8.20 10.95
C SER A 138 15.18 -9.27 11.06
N TYR A 139 15.42 -10.42 10.41
CA TYR A 139 14.60 -11.64 10.58
C TYR A 139 15.11 -12.52 11.74
N ALA A 140 14.24 -13.36 12.31
CA ALA A 140 14.51 -14.17 13.51
C ALA A 140 15.51 -15.32 13.29
N ASP A 141 15.61 -15.81 12.06
CA ASP A 141 16.55 -16.85 11.61
C ASP A 141 17.98 -16.30 11.43
N ALA A 142 18.25 -15.09 11.91
CA ALA A 142 19.59 -14.53 12.00
C ALA A 142 20.42 -15.22 13.08
N THR A 143 21.72 -15.35 12.82
CA THR A 143 22.73 -15.78 13.79
C THR A 143 23.72 -14.64 14.04
N TRP A 144 24.68 -14.83 14.95
CA TRP A 144 25.70 -13.81 15.23
C TRP A 144 26.64 -13.52 14.04
N ILE A 145 26.73 -14.45 13.08
CA ILE A 145 27.55 -14.35 11.85
C ILE A 145 26.74 -14.15 10.58
N HIS A 146 25.45 -14.51 10.56
CA HIS A 146 24.65 -14.54 9.33
C HIS A 146 23.30 -13.87 9.48
N THR A 147 22.89 -13.19 8.41
CA THR A 147 21.63 -12.45 8.33
C THR A 147 20.46 -13.40 8.24
N GLY A 148 19.40 -13.14 9.01
CA GLY A 148 18.14 -13.86 8.85
C GLY A 148 17.50 -13.55 7.50
N PHE A 149 16.72 -14.49 6.96
CA PHE A 149 16.23 -14.40 5.58
C PHE A 149 14.70 -14.41 5.45
N ASN A 150 13.93 -15.03 6.35
CA ASN A 150 12.46 -15.07 6.20
C ASN A 150 11.67 -15.01 7.52
N ALA A 151 12.19 -15.58 8.61
CA ALA A 151 11.39 -15.76 9.83
C ALA A 151 11.05 -14.43 10.52
N ILE A 152 9.77 -14.19 10.82
CA ILE A 152 9.35 -12.95 11.52
C ILE A 152 9.96 -12.91 12.92
N ARG A 153 10.48 -11.75 13.33
CA ARG A 153 11.06 -11.55 14.65
C ARG A 153 10.04 -11.72 15.78
N THR A 154 10.29 -12.66 16.69
CA THR A 154 9.45 -12.96 17.86
C THR A 154 10.15 -12.71 19.20
N THR A 155 11.47 -12.50 19.20
CA THR A 155 12.29 -12.26 20.40
C THR A 155 12.96 -10.89 20.37
N GLY A 156 13.14 -10.32 21.56
CA GLY A 156 13.89 -9.09 21.78
C GLY A 156 15.40 -9.35 21.91
N VAL A 157 16.17 -8.26 22.01
CA VAL A 157 17.64 -8.32 22.11
C VAL A 157 18.16 -9.04 23.36
N ARG A 158 17.31 -9.19 24.40
CA ARG A 158 17.60 -9.93 25.64
C ARG A 158 17.15 -11.40 25.59
N GLY A 159 16.69 -11.88 24.43
CA GLY A 159 16.14 -13.24 24.26
C GLY A 159 14.71 -13.42 24.77
N THR A 160 14.08 -12.40 25.36
CA THR A 160 12.69 -12.45 25.83
C THR A 160 11.71 -12.36 24.67
N ALA A 161 10.54 -12.99 24.78
CA ALA A 161 9.47 -12.84 23.78
C ALA A 161 9.06 -11.36 23.60
N LEU A 162 8.82 -10.95 22.36
CA LEU A 162 8.26 -9.64 22.06
C LEU A 162 6.79 -9.60 22.47
N PRO A 163 6.31 -8.50 23.07
CA PRO A 163 4.88 -8.34 23.34
C PRO A 163 4.10 -8.32 22.01
N SER A 164 2.83 -8.72 22.10
CA SER A 164 1.88 -8.53 21.00
C SER A 164 1.86 -7.05 20.60
N SER A 165 1.78 -6.76 19.30
CA SER A 165 1.63 -5.37 18.86
C SER A 165 0.32 -4.74 19.29
N ARG A 166 -0.74 -5.54 19.51
CA ARG A 166 -1.99 -5.03 20.09
C ARG A 166 -1.79 -4.63 21.56
N ASP A 167 -1.01 -5.40 22.32
CA ASP A 167 -0.67 -5.02 23.69
C ASP A 167 0.14 -3.71 23.74
N ILE A 168 1.10 -3.54 22.83
CA ILE A 168 1.83 -2.27 22.66
C ILE A 168 0.86 -1.12 22.33
N SER A 169 -0.05 -1.34 21.38
CA SER A 169 -1.07 -0.34 21.01
C SER A 169 -1.97 0.04 22.20
N ASN A 170 -2.40 -0.93 23.01
CA ASN A 170 -3.23 -0.70 24.20
C ASN A 170 -2.51 0.15 25.25
N LYS A 171 -1.23 -0.13 25.50
CA LYS A 171 -0.45 0.50 26.59
C LYS A 171 0.16 1.84 26.22
N LEU A 172 0.60 2.03 24.97
CA LEU A 172 1.39 3.20 24.58
C LEU A 172 0.63 4.19 23.68
N HIS A 173 -0.39 3.71 22.97
CA HIS A 173 -0.99 4.46 21.87
C HIS A 173 -2.43 4.87 22.08
N LYS A 174 -2.92 4.76 23.32
CA LYS A 174 -4.29 5.13 23.66
C LYS A 174 -4.51 6.64 23.59
N GLU A 175 -5.52 7.04 22.82
CA GLU A 175 -6.06 8.41 22.85
C GLU A 175 -6.43 8.80 24.28
N GLY A 176 -5.92 9.94 24.72
CA GLY A 176 -6.22 10.52 26.02
C GLY A 176 -7.66 11.01 26.10
N ALA A 177 -8.09 11.40 27.31
CA ALA A 177 -9.43 11.96 27.51
C ALA A 177 -9.64 13.28 26.74
N ASN A 178 -8.55 14.00 26.46
CA ASN A 178 -8.54 15.25 25.70
C ASN A 178 -7.63 15.08 24.48
N PRO A 179 -8.19 14.75 23.30
CA PRO A 179 -7.39 14.56 22.09
C PRO A 179 -6.61 15.83 21.71
N ALA A 180 -5.32 15.66 21.39
CA ALA A 180 -4.45 16.78 21.03
C ALA A 180 -4.57 17.15 19.56
N PHE A 181 -4.91 18.42 19.28
CA PHE A 181 -4.93 18.99 17.94
C PHE A 181 -3.71 19.88 17.67
N ASP A 182 -3.22 19.88 16.44
CA ASP A 182 -2.23 20.84 15.95
C ASP A 182 -2.96 21.94 15.17
N PHE A 183 -3.12 23.11 15.77
CA PHE A 183 -3.79 24.26 15.16
C PHE A 183 -2.91 25.00 14.14
N THR A 184 -1.64 24.62 13.96
CA THR A 184 -0.76 25.18 12.93
C THR A 184 -0.96 24.54 11.56
N LYS A 185 -1.71 23.42 11.50
CA LYS A 185 -1.97 22.67 10.26
C LYS A 185 -3.43 22.27 10.19
N ASN A 186 -4.00 22.35 9.00
CA ASN A 186 -5.35 21.88 8.75
C ASN A 186 -5.38 20.37 8.47
N HIS A 187 -6.57 19.79 8.48
CA HIS A 187 -6.77 18.36 8.25
C HIS A 187 -6.38 17.92 6.83
N LEU A 188 -6.39 18.84 5.86
CA LEU A 188 -5.87 18.59 4.51
C LEU A 188 -4.38 18.22 4.53
N PHE A 189 -3.58 18.69 5.50
CA PHE A 189 -2.18 18.27 5.65
C PHE A 189 -2.07 16.74 5.84
N MET A 190 -2.90 16.15 6.70
CA MET A 190 -2.95 14.69 6.87
C MET A 190 -3.39 14.01 5.57
N GLN A 191 -4.48 14.51 4.98
CA GLN A 191 -5.07 13.89 3.80
C GLN A 191 -4.12 13.95 2.59
N PHE A 192 -3.40 15.05 2.42
CA PHE A 192 -2.40 15.22 1.38
C PHE A 192 -1.18 14.33 1.62
N GLY A 193 -0.77 14.13 2.88
CA GLY A 193 0.27 13.16 3.20
C GLY A 193 -0.09 11.72 2.81
N GLN A 194 -1.35 11.32 3.02
CA GLN A 194 -1.85 10.04 2.53
C GLN A 194 -1.95 9.99 1.00
N TRP A 195 -2.35 11.09 0.36
CA TRP A 195 -2.38 11.21 -1.10
C TRP A 195 -1.00 10.96 -1.71
N VAL A 196 0.05 11.59 -1.13
CA VAL A 196 1.44 11.33 -1.52
C VAL A 196 1.82 9.88 -1.26
N ALA A 197 1.48 9.33 -0.09
CA ALA A 197 1.76 7.92 0.21
C ALA A 197 1.12 6.97 -0.81
N HIS A 198 -0.11 7.25 -1.24
CA HIS A 198 -0.83 6.44 -2.22
C HIS A 198 -0.30 6.58 -3.65
N ASP A 199 0.49 7.62 -3.93
CA ASP A 199 1.20 7.74 -5.20
C ASP A 199 2.44 6.83 -5.20
N ILE A 200 3.29 6.96 -4.18
CA ILE A 200 4.60 6.32 -4.20
C ILE A 200 4.70 4.99 -3.46
N ILE A 201 3.73 4.62 -2.62
CA ILE A 201 3.77 3.41 -1.79
C ILE A 201 2.51 2.56 -1.98
N PHE A 202 2.72 1.34 -2.45
CA PHE A 202 1.77 0.27 -2.29
C PHE A 202 2.48 -1.09 -2.13
N MET A 203 2.47 -1.62 -0.91
CA MET A 203 3.04 -2.94 -0.61
C MET A 203 1.88 -3.94 -0.48
N PRO A 204 1.62 -4.76 -1.52
CA PRO A 204 0.49 -5.69 -1.51
C PRO A 204 0.70 -6.81 -0.49
N SER A 205 -0.40 -7.42 -0.06
CA SER A 205 -0.37 -8.65 0.74
C SER A 205 -0.09 -9.85 -0.14
N SER A 206 0.55 -10.88 0.44
CA SER A 206 0.70 -12.17 -0.21
C SER A 206 -0.66 -12.78 -0.54
N VAL A 207 -0.74 -13.45 -1.68
CA VAL A 207 -1.89 -14.25 -2.11
C VAL A 207 -1.65 -15.74 -1.88
N GLY A 208 -2.74 -16.49 -1.78
CA GLY A 208 -2.73 -17.96 -1.78
C GLY A 208 -2.86 -18.55 -3.19
N PRO A 209 -3.19 -19.83 -3.28
CA PRO A 209 -3.35 -20.52 -4.56
C PRO A 209 -4.29 -19.78 -5.51
N LEU A 210 -3.90 -19.70 -6.79
CA LEU A 210 -4.66 -19.03 -7.86
C LEU A 210 -4.94 -17.52 -7.61
N GLY A 211 -4.09 -16.84 -6.83
CA GLY A 211 -4.25 -15.40 -6.57
C GLY A 211 -5.32 -15.06 -5.52
N LYS A 212 -5.88 -16.07 -4.84
CA LYS A 212 -6.96 -15.84 -3.85
C LYS A 212 -6.43 -15.27 -2.54
N ALA A 213 -7.24 -14.47 -1.86
CA ALA A 213 -6.91 -13.97 -0.53
C ALA A 213 -6.77 -15.10 0.51
N LEU A 214 -5.75 -14.99 1.35
CA LEU A 214 -5.48 -15.92 2.46
C LEU A 214 -6.37 -15.61 3.67
N ASP A 215 -6.88 -16.66 4.31
CA ASP A 215 -7.55 -16.53 5.61
C ASP A 215 -6.53 -16.59 6.76
N CYS A 216 -6.05 -15.42 7.17
CA CYS A 216 -5.12 -15.26 8.28
C CYS A 216 -5.81 -14.81 9.58
N SER A 217 -7.10 -15.14 9.77
CA SER A 217 -7.89 -14.72 10.94
C SER A 217 -7.57 -15.53 12.20
N SER A 218 -7.32 -16.84 12.06
CA SER A 218 -6.96 -17.72 13.17
C SER A 218 -5.54 -17.43 13.69
N CYS A 219 -5.33 -17.54 15.00
CA CYS A 219 -3.99 -17.46 15.59
C CYS A 219 -3.06 -18.60 15.13
N ASP A 220 -3.63 -19.74 14.74
CA ASP A 220 -2.88 -20.89 14.20
C ASP A 220 -2.65 -20.81 12.69
N SER A 221 -3.15 -19.76 12.01
CA SER A 221 -2.99 -19.59 10.55
C SER A 221 -1.55 -19.66 10.02
N PRO A 222 -0.48 -19.33 10.78
CA PRO A 222 0.89 -19.57 10.33
C PRO A 222 1.22 -21.06 10.07
N LYS A 223 0.49 -22.00 10.67
CA LYS A 223 0.62 -23.43 10.40
C LYS A 223 0.00 -23.82 9.05
N THR A 224 -0.99 -23.05 8.61
CA THR A 224 -1.68 -23.26 7.31
C THR A 224 -0.94 -22.56 6.18
N SER A 225 -0.40 -21.37 6.42
CA SER A 225 0.38 -20.63 5.44
C SER A 225 1.47 -19.79 6.11
N GLU A 226 2.70 -19.89 5.61
CA GLU A 226 3.83 -19.05 6.04
C GLU A 226 3.64 -17.55 5.73
N ASN A 227 2.65 -17.24 4.88
CA ASN A 227 2.25 -15.89 4.52
C ASN A 227 1.20 -15.29 5.48
N CYS A 228 0.83 -15.99 6.56
CA CYS A 228 0.00 -15.46 7.64
C CYS A 228 0.83 -14.99 8.84
N ALA A 229 0.45 -13.84 9.41
CA ALA A 229 1.11 -13.24 10.57
C ALA A 229 0.08 -12.63 11.56
N PRO A 230 -0.89 -13.41 12.04
CA PRO A 230 -1.98 -12.91 12.89
C PRO A 230 -1.44 -12.26 14.16
N ILE A 231 -2.17 -11.26 14.67
CA ILE A 231 -1.78 -10.46 15.84
C ILE A 231 -2.53 -10.94 17.07
N PRO A 232 -1.87 -11.55 18.07
CA PRO A 232 -2.55 -12.03 19.28
C PRO A 232 -3.22 -10.87 20.05
N VAL A 233 -4.50 -11.04 20.40
CA VAL A 233 -5.25 -10.07 21.21
C VAL A 233 -5.11 -10.45 22.68
N PRO A 234 -4.73 -9.52 23.58
CA PRO A 234 -4.69 -9.77 25.02
C PRO A 234 -6.05 -10.23 25.57
N ALA A 235 -6.04 -11.08 26.61
CA ALA A 235 -7.28 -11.63 27.16
C ALA A 235 -8.19 -10.54 27.80
N ASP A 236 -7.58 -9.47 28.29
CA ASP A 236 -8.20 -8.29 28.91
C ASP A 236 -8.41 -7.13 27.91
N ASP A 237 -8.39 -7.39 26.60
CA ASP A 237 -8.54 -6.33 25.59
C ASP A 237 -9.88 -5.58 25.75
N PRO A 238 -9.85 -4.23 25.80
CA PRO A 238 -11.04 -3.44 26.10
C PRO A 238 -12.08 -3.45 24.97
N TYR A 239 -11.65 -3.70 23.73
CA TYR A 239 -12.49 -3.55 22.55
C TYR A 239 -12.71 -4.87 21.82
N PHE A 240 -11.62 -5.58 21.53
CA PHE A 240 -11.64 -6.87 20.83
C PHE A 240 -11.95 -8.01 21.79
N LYS A 241 -13.10 -7.96 22.44
CA LYS A 241 -13.54 -8.92 23.46
C LYS A 241 -13.76 -10.32 22.90
N ARG A 242 -13.61 -11.32 23.77
CA ARG A 242 -14.01 -12.70 23.50
C ARG A 242 -15.52 -12.85 23.78
N ASN A 243 -16.27 -13.49 22.90
CA ASN A 243 -17.68 -13.78 23.18
C ASN A 243 -17.81 -14.99 24.10
N SER A 244 -18.70 -14.92 25.09
CA SER A 244 -19.04 -15.99 26.04
C SER A 244 -19.79 -17.18 25.43
N THR A 245 -20.26 -17.07 24.18
CA THR A 245 -21.05 -18.11 23.49
C THR A 245 -20.24 -18.97 22.52
N GLY A 246 -18.92 -18.79 22.45
CA GLY A 246 -18.07 -19.50 21.47
C GLY A 246 -18.36 -19.17 20.00
N ARG A 247 -19.30 -18.25 19.71
CA ARG A 247 -19.57 -17.74 18.36
C ARG A 247 -18.89 -16.38 18.24
N HIS A 248 -17.89 -16.25 17.36
CA HIS A 248 -17.45 -14.91 16.97
C HIS A 248 -18.65 -14.20 16.32
N ARG A 249 -18.85 -12.90 16.62
CA ARG A 249 -19.99 -12.15 16.08
C ARG A 249 -19.94 -12.24 14.55
N ARG A 250 -21.06 -12.67 13.96
CA ARG A 250 -21.27 -12.80 12.51
C ARG A 250 -20.73 -11.56 11.79
N GLY A 251 -19.63 -11.76 11.11
CA GLY A 251 -19.01 -10.75 10.26
C GLY A 251 -17.99 -11.39 9.34
N TYR A 252 -17.23 -12.37 9.83
CA TYR A 252 -16.03 -12.85 9.13
C TYR A 252 -15.72 -14.35 9.36
N GLU A 253 -16.66 -15.15 9.83
CA GLU A 253 -16.49 -16.62 9.87
C GLU A 253 -16.99 -17.22 8.56
N ASN A 254 -16.06 -17.78 7.77
CA ASN A 254 -16.41 -18.83 6.83
C ASN A 254 -17.16 -19.94 7.57
N GLN A 255 -18.29 -20.35 6.99
CA GLN A 255 -19.08 -21.49 7.40
C GLN A 255 -18.18 -22.73 7.56
N GLY A 256 -17.98 -23.23 8.79
CA GLY A 256 -17.49 -24.60 8.99
C GLY A 256 -16.61 -24.87 10.22
N VAL A 257 -15.97 -23.87 10.83
CA VAL A 257 -15.09 -24.11 12.00
C VAL A 257 -15.72 -23.48 13.23
N THR A 258 -16.34 -24.31 14.07
CA THR A 258 -16.79 -23.88 15.40
C THR A 258 -15.55 -23.57 16.24
N PRO A 259 -15.40 -22.37 16.80
CA PRO A 259 -14.30 -22.07 17.71
C PRO A 259 -14.34 -23.05 18.89
N THR A 260 -13.27 -23.80 19.08
CA THR A 260 -13.11 -24.63 20.28
C THR A 260 -13.07 -23.71 21.50
N ALA A 261 -13.85 -24.03 22.52
CA ALA A 261 -13.78 -23.36 23.81
C ALA A 261 -12.32 -23.42 24.30
N GLY A 262 -11.63 -22.27 24.34
CA GLY A 262 -10.19 -22.21 24.63
C GLY A 262 -9.33 -21.45 23.60
N SER A 263 -9.78 -21.26 22.35
CA SER A 263 -8.98 -20.55 21.33
C SER A 263 -8.70 -19.06 21.64
N SER A 264 -7.43 -18.65 21.49
CA SER A 264 -7.03 -17.24 21.60
C SER A 264 -7.57 -16.43 20.43
N ARG A 265 -7.92 -15.16 20.65
CA ARG A 265 -8.36 -14.25 19.59
C ARG A 265 -7.14 -13.61 18.92
N CYS A 266 -7.15 -13.49 17.60
CA CYS A 266 -6.18 -12.72 16.85
C CYS A 266 -6.84 -11.69 15.92
N LEU A 267 -6.11 -10.61 15.62
CA LEU A 267 -6.43 -9.73 14.49
C LEU A 267 -5.77 -10.30 13.24
N ARG A 268 -6.51 -10.36 12.14
CA ARG A 268 -5.98 -10.88 10.87
C ARG A 268 -4.86 -10.00 10.33
N LEU A 269 -3.80 -10.63 9.85
CA LEU A 269 -2.75 -9.95 9.08
C LEU A 269 -2.09 -10.95 8.14
N THR A 270 -2.11 -10.62 6.87
CA THR A 270 -1.35 -11.32 5.82
C THR A 270 0.00 -10.63 5.65
N ARG A 271 1.07 -11.41 5.50
CA ARG A 271 2.42 -10.91 5.25
C ARG A 271 2.48 -10.13 3.95
N ALA A 272 3.41 -9.18 3.87
CA ALA A 272 3.66 -8.44 2.65
C ALA A 272 4.22 -9.39 1.60
N LEU A 273 3.78 -9.21 0.36
CA LEU A 273 4.10 -10.07 -0.77
C LEU A 273 5.62 -10.26 -0.89
N ASN A 274 6.05 -11.53 -0.97
CA ASN A 274 7.44 -11.86 -1.21
C ASN A 274 7.73 -11.82 -2.70
N ALA A 275 8.61 -10.93 -3.13
CA ALA A 275 9.05 -10.87 -4.52
C ALA A 275 10.57 -10.69 -4.57
N GLN A 276 11.27 -11.55 -3.83
CA GLN A 276 12.72 -11.68 -3.92
C GLN A 276 13.16 -11.98 -5.35
N LYS A 277 14.22 -11.31 -5.80
CA LYS A 277 14.76 -11.45 -7.16
C LYS A 277 15.86 -12.51 -7.27
N GLY A 278 16.45 -12.90 -6.14
CA GLY A 278 17.49 -13.92 -6.03
C GLY A 278 17.26 -14.86 -4.85
N LEU A 279 18.20 -15.78 -4.63
CA LEU A 279 18.23 -16.61 -3.42
C LEU A 279 18.73 -15.77 -2.24
N GLY A 280 18.16 -16.00 -1.06
CA GLY A 280 18.48 -15.28 0.16
C GLY A 280 17.28 -14.63 0.80
N VAL A 281 17.41 -13.35 1.12
CA VAL A 281 16.50 -12.61 2.02
C VAL A 281 15.16 -12.28 1.35
N ARG A 282 14.06 -12.57 2.06
CA ARG A 282 12.69 -12.15 1.72
C ARG A 282 12.65 -10.64 1.51
N THR A 283 12.22 -10.26 0.30
CA THR A 283 12.17 -8.86 -0.13
C THR A 283 10.79 -8.54 -0.65
N GLN A 284 10.23 -7.43 -0.18
CA GLN A 284 8.91 -6.95 -0.58
C GLN A 284 9.03 -6.06 -1.83
N ILE A 285 7.93 -5.93 -2.55
CA ILE A 285 7.82 -4.99 -3.68
C ILE A 285 6.98 -3.78 -3.32
N ASN A 286 7.19 -2.73 -4.12
CA ASN A 286 6.25 -1.66 -4.31
C ASN A 286 5.48 -1.93 -5.62
N GLN A 287 4.17 -2.10 -5.56
CA GLN A 287 3.32 -2.26 -6.73
C GLN A 287 3.08 -0.92 -7.44
N ASN A 288 3.19 0.20 -6.73
CA ASN A 288 3.19 1.52 -7.36
C ASN A 288 4.55 1.88 -7.96
N THR A 289 4.57 2.87 -8.85
CA THR A 289 5.82 3.56 -9.20
C THR A 289 6.42 4.18 -7.93
N HIS A 290 7.75 4.36 -7.91
CA HIS A 290 8.43 5.02 -6.80
C HIS A 290 8.54 6.54 -6.99
N PHE A 291 7.88 7.08 -8.03
CA PHE A 291 7.98 8.47 -8.43
C PHE A 291 6.74 9.25 -8.04
N LEU A 292 6.90 10.55 -7.79
CA LEU A 292 5.77 11.46 -7.66
C LEU A 292 5.18 11.73 -9.05
N ASP A 293 4.32 10.86 -9.55
CA ASP A 293 3.81 10.91 -10.93
C ASP A 293 2.27 10.81 -11.04
N LEU A 294 1.57 11.06 -9.92
CA LEU A 294 0.10 11.02 -9.84
C LEU A 294 -0.47 9.68 -10.31
N SER A 295 0.20 8.57 -9.99
CA SER A 295 -0.31 7.22 -10.19
C SER A 295 -1.66 7.00 -9.47
N THR A 296 -1.97 7.79 -8.43
CA THR A 296 -3.31 7.84 -7.81
C THR A 296 -4.43 8.16 -8.80
N VAL A 297 -4.12 8.93 -9.84
CA VAL A 297 -5.05 9.35 -10.90
C VAL A 297 -4.88 8.49 -12.13
N TYR A 298 -3.63 8.26 -12.55
CA TYR A 298 -3.29 7.66 -13.85
C TYR A 298 -3.01 6.16 -13.81
N GLY A 299 -2.87 5.55 -12.63
CA GLY A 299 -2.48 4.15 -12.46
C GLY A 299 -0.97 3.94 -12.49
N SER A 300 -0.55 2.74 -12.08
CA SER A 300 0.84 2.27 -12.14
C SER A 300 1.04 1.18 -13.19
N GLU A 301 -0.03 0.75 -13.86
CA GLU A 301 -0.01 -0.18 -14.99
C GLU A 301 -0.78 0.33 -16.20
N GLU A 302 -0.39 -0.12 -17.40
CA GLU A 302 -1.03 0.31 -18.66
C GLU A 302 -2.53 -0.02 -18.70
N CYS A 303 -2.96 -1.15 -18.12
CA CYS A 303 -4.38 -1.49 -18.03
C CYS A 303 -5.15 -0.56 -17.06
N GLU A 304 -4.51 -0.15 -15.96
CA GLU A 304 -5.10 0.79 -15.01
C GLU A 304 -5.24 2.16 -15.67
N ALA A 305 -4.19 2.65 -16.35
CA ALA A 305 -4.22 3.89 -17.12
C ALA A 305 -5.29 3.89 -18.21
N ALA A 306 -5.40 2.80 -18.97
CA ALA A 306 -6.45 2.69 -19.98
C ALA A 306 -7.85 2.73 -19.35
N SER A 307 -8.04 2.11 -18.18
CA SER A 307 -9.35 2.02 -17.52
C SER A 307 -9.91 3.36 -17.01
N VAL A 308 -9.05 4.36 -16.80
CA VAL A 308 -9.45 5.70 -16.32
C VAL A 308 -9.62 6.73 -17.43
N ARG A 309 -9.23 6.39 -18.67
CA ARG A 309 -9.27 7.30 -19.82
C ARG A 309 -10.61 7.22 -20.55
N SER A 310 -11.10 8.37 -20.99
CA SER A 310 -12.26 8.43 -21.88
C SER A 310 -11.90 8.13 -23.34
N PHE A 311 -10.62 8.28 -23.70
CA PHE A 311 -10.11 8.27 -25.08
C PHE A 311 -10.80 9.29 -26.00
N VAL A 312 -11.34 10.36 -25.41
CA VAL A 312 -11.94 11.49 -26.11
C VAL A 312 -11.29 12.78 -25.63
N GLN A 313 -10.68 13.52 -26.57
CA GLN A 313 -10.05 14.83 -26.32
C GLN A 313 -8.99 14.81 -25.19
N GLY A 314 -8.32 13.67 -25.01
CA GLY A 314 -7.32 13.43 -23.99
C GLY A 314 -7.84 13.41 -22.57
N LYS A 315 -9.15 13.28 -22.34
CA LYS A 315 -9.77 13.38 -21.00
C LYS A 315 -9.78 12.07 -20.23
N LEU A 316 -9.84 12.18 -18.91
CA LEU A 316 -10.19 11.11 -17.98
C LEU A 316 -11.72 10.98 -17.85
N ILE A 317 -12.19 9.79 -17.49
CA ILE A 317 -13.60 9.54 -17.22
C ILE A 317 -13.99 10.21 -15.89
N SER A 318 -15.03 11.03 -15.92
CA SER A 318 -15.77 11.52 -14.75
C SER A 318 -17.27 11.42 -15.04
N ASN A 319 -18.09 11.28 -14.01
CA ASN A 319 -19.54 11.14 -14.14
C ASN A 319 -20.25 12.23 -13.34
N VAL A 320 -21.30 12.80 -13.91
CA VAL A 320 -22.22 13.67 -13.16
C VAL A 320 -23.26 12.78 -12.48
N VAL A 321 -23.15 12.63 -11.16
CA VAL A 321 -24.08 11.82 -10.35
C VAL A 321 -24.78 12.75 -9.36
N PHE A 322 -26.11 12.74 -9.39
CA PHE A 322 -26.98 13.63 -8.62
C PHE A 322 -26.68 15.15 -8.81
N GLY A 323 -25.92 15.54 -9.85
CA GLY A 323 -25.54 16.94 -10.09
C GLY A 323 -24.13 17.30 -9.58
N GLN A 324 -23.35 16.32 -9.13
CA GLN A 324 -21.93 16.48 -8.81
C GLN A 324 -21.07 15.70 -9.79
N GLU A 325 -19.98 16.30 -10.25
CA GLU A 325 -18.95 15.60 -11.00
C GLU A 325 -18.08 14.80 -10.04
N LEU A 326 -18.16 13.47 -10.14
CA LEU A 326 -17.46 12.51 -9.30
C LEU A 326 -16.60 11.58 -10.17
N PRO A 327 -15.65 10.84 -9.57
CA PRO A 327 -14.96 9.78 -10.28
C PRO A 327 -15.97 8.69 -10.76
N PRO A 328 -15.56 7.83 -11.71
CA PRO A 328 -16.43 6.78 -12.20
C PRO A 328 -16.85 5.79 -11.09
N GLN A 329 -18.11 5.36 -11.10
CA GLN A 329 -18.63 4.38 -10.14
C GLN A 329 -18.17 2.97 -10.51
N LYS A 330 -17.80 2.18 -9.49
CA LYS A 330 -17.46 0.76 -9.61
C LYS A 330 -18.52 -0.11 -8.96
N ARG A 331 -19.48 -0.54 -9.78
CA ARG A 331 -20.67 -1.29 -9.32
C ARG A 331 -20.35 -2.63 -8.65
N ASN A 332 -19.28 -3.29 -9.09
CA ASN A 332 -18.87 -4.62 -8.61
C ASN A 332 -17.61 -4.53 -7.74
N ASP A 333 -17.41 -3.44 -6.98
CA ASP A 333 -16.30 -3.36 -6.06
C ASP A 333 -16.56 -4.23 -4.81
N THR A 334 -15.73 -5.25 -4.63
CA THR A 334 -15.83 -6.22 -3.53
C THR A 334 -15.54 -5.62 -2.16
N ASN A 335 -14.87 -4.48 -2.10
CA ASN A 335 -14.61 -3.78 -0.84
C ASN A 335 -15.71 -2.80 -0.47
N CYS A 336 -16.58 -2.42 -1.42
CA CYS A 336 -17.60 -1.43 -1.15
C CYS A 336 -18.66 -1.98 -0.20
N GLN A 337 -18.87 -1.28 0.91
CA GLN A 337 -19.86 -1.67 1.91
C GLN A 337 -21.15 -0.84 1.83
N SER A 338 -21.18 0.22 1.02
CA SER A 338 -22.39 0.95 0.73
C SER A 338 -23.36 0.11 -0.09
N LYS A 339 -24.66 0.41 0.06
CA LYS A 339 -25.74 -0.28 -0.66
C LYS A 339 -26.14 0.52 -1.89
N ASP A 340 -26.68 -0.16 -2.90
CA ASP A 340 -27.35 0.47 -4.03
C ASP A 340 -28.34 1.55 -3.54
N PRO A 341 -28.33 2.77 -4.15
CA PRO A 341 -27.61 3.19 -5.36
C PRO A 341 -26.20 3.78 -5.12
N PHE A 342 -25.64 3.67 -3.92
CA PHE A 342 -24.38 4.32 -3.53
C PHE A 342 -23.18 3.39 -3.76
N PHE A 343 -22.58 3.49 -4.94
CA PHE A 343 -21.39 2.69 -5.28
C PHE A 343 -20.09 3.39 -4.87
N CYS A 344 -19.06 2.60 -4.61
CA CYS A 344 -17.70 3.10 -4.50
C CYS A 344 -17.16 3.45 -5.90
N PHE A 345 -15.96 4.03 -5.94
CA PHE A 345 -15.40 4.63 -7.13
C PHE A 345 -14.24 3.82 -7.72
N THR A 346 -13.81 4.19 -8.93
CA THR A 346 -12.59 3.65 -9.56
C THR A 346 -11.72 4.78 -10.11
N THR A 347 -10.42 4.68 -9.88
CA THR A 347 -9.39 5.64 -10.30
C THR A 347 -8.07 4.89 -10.53
N GLY A 348 -6.97 5.62 -10.78
CA GLY A 348 -5.64 5.03 -10.94
C GLY A 348 -5.17 4.20 -9.75
N ASP A 349 -5.51 4.59 -8.52
CA ASP A 349 -5.27 3.79 -7.32
C ASP A 349 -6.57 3.11 -6.82
N PHE A 350 -6.48 1.83 -6.44
CA PHE A 350 -7.64 1.04 -6.00
C PHE A 350 -8.11 1.36 -4.56
N ARG A 351 -7.30 2.10 -3.77
CA ARG A 351 -7.65 2.52 -2.40
C ARG A 351 -8.44 3.83 -2.39
N ASN A 352 -8.91 4.29 -3.54
CA ASN A 352 -9.62 5.57 -3.69
C ASN A 352 -10.83 5.73 -2.75
N SER A 353 -11.59 4.66 -2.52
CA SER A 353 -12.79 4.67 -1.70
C SER A 353 -12.53 4.14 -0.27
N LEU A 354 -11.29 4.26 0.22
CA LEU A 354 -10.90 3.73 1.53
C LEU A 354 -11.65 4.43 2.68
N HIS A 355 -11.77 5.75 2.63
CA HIS A 355 -12.51 6.56 3.60
C HIS A 355 -12.90 7.93 2.99
N PRO A 356 -13.75 8.73 3.66
CA PRO A 356 -14.38 9.91 3.06
C PRO A 356 -13.45 11.05 2.65
N GLY A 357 -12.17 11.01 3.01
CA GLY A 357 -11.23 12.09 2.70
C GLY A 357 -10.52 11.95 1.34
N LEU A 358 -10.54 10.76 0.72
CA LEU A 358 -9.78 10.49 -0.50
C LEU A 358 -10.50 10.88 -1.79
N ILE A 359 -11.80 10.62 -1.89
CA ILE A 359 -12.61 10.94 -3.09
C ILE A 359 -12.56 12.44 -3.45
N PRO A 360 -12.58 13.39 -2.49
CA PRO A 360 -12.43 14.80 -2.82
C PRO A 360 -11.12 15.10 -3.58
N LEU A 361 -9.99 14.50 -3.16
CA LEU A 361 -8.72 14.70 -3.85
C LEU A 361 -8.69 14.03 -5.22
N HIS A 362 -9.18 12.80 -5.35
CA HIS A 362 -9.32 12.16 -6.67
C HIS A 362 -10.15 13.02 -7.62
N THR A 363 -11.28 13.57 -7.14
CA THR A 363 -12.14 14.46 -7.90
C THR A 363 -11.40 15.72 -8.35
N ILE A 364 -10.66 16.38 -7.47
CA ILE A 364 -9.89 17.59 -7.79
C ILE A 364 -8.89 17.33 -8.91
N TYR A 365 -8.06 16.29 -8.80
CA TYR A 365 -7.01 16.04 -9.79
C TYR A 365 -7.54 15.52 -11.13
N ILE A 366 -8.66 14.77 -11.13
CA ILE A 366 -9.34 14.37 -12.37
C ILE A 366 -9.91 15.59 -13.09
N LYS A 367 -10.57 16.49 -12.35
CA LYS A 367 -11.10 17.75 -12.90
C LYS A 367 -10.00 18.66 -13.42
N GLU A 368 -8.87 18.75 -12.71
CA GLU A 368 -7.73 19.54 -13.17
C GLU A 368 -7.13 18.97 -14.46
N HIS A 369 -6.97 17.66 -14.56
CA HIS A 369 -6.56 17.02 -15.82
C HIS A 369 -7.52 17.39 -16.96
N ASN A 370 -8.83 17.22 -16.76
CA ASN A 370 -9.82 17.50 -17.79
C ASN A 370 -9.89 19.00 -18.16
N ARG A 371 -9.62 19.90 -17.22
CA ARG A 371 -9.49 21.34 -17.45
C ARG A 371 -8.28 21.64 -18.34
N ILE A 372 -7.12 21.05 -18.04
CA ILE A 372 -5.89 21.23 -18.82
C ILE A 372 -6.04 20.62 -20.23
N ALA A 373 -6.58 19.40 -20.33
CA ALA A 373 -6.84 18.73 -21.60
C ALA A 373 -7.76 19.55 -22.52
N ALA A 374 -8.81 20.15 -21.95
CA ALA A 374 -9.71 21.04 -22.69
C ALA A 374 -8.97 22.28 -23.25
N GLN A 375 -8.03 22.86 -22.49
CA GLN A 375 -7.22 23.99 -22.97
C GLN A 375 -6.28 23.56 -24.11
N PHE A 376 -5.61 22.41 -23.99
CA PHE A 376 -4.77 21.89 -25.08
C PHE A 376 -5.59 21.60 -26.34
N TYR A 377 -6.76 20.98 -26.21
CA TYR A 377 -7.65 20.71 -27.34
C TYR A 377 -8.11 22.00 -28.03
N GLN A 378 -8.48 23.03 -27.27
CA GLN A 378 -8.92 24.32 -27.82
C GLN A 378 -7.80 25.02 -28.60
N HIS A 379 -6.57 25.00 -28.10
CA HIS A 379 -5.44 25.67 -28.74
C HIS A 379 -4.76 24.82 -29.83
N ASN A 380 -4.90 23.50 -29.78
CA ASN A 380 -4.29 22.57 -30.73
C ASN A 380 -5.33 21.54 -31.25
N PRO A 381 -6.34 21.95 -32.04
CA PRO A 381 -7.42 21.05 -32.46
C PRO A 381 -6.97 19.87 -33.33
N SER A 382 -5.77 19.94 -33.91
CA SER A 382 -5.17 18.88 -34.74
C SER A 382 -4.41 17.82 -33.93
N TRP A 383 -4.20 18.03 -32.63
CA TRP A 383 -3.54 17.04 -31.78
C TRP A 383 -4.44 15.82 -31.57
N SER A 384 -3.83 14.65 -31.52
CA SER A 384 -4.54 13.40 -31.19
C SER A 384 -4.95 13.36 -29.71
N ASP A 385 -5.89 12.47 -29.38
CA ASP A 385 -6.27 12.17 -27.99
C ASP A 385 -5.05 11.88 -27.12
N GLU A 386 -4.12 11.06 -27.63
CA GLU A 386 -2.91 10.66 -26.91
C GLU A 386 -1.98 11.84 -26.63
N GLN A 387 -1.77 12.72 -27.61
CA GLN A 387 -0.93 13.91 -27.43
C GLN A 387 -1.51 14.83 -26.35
N ILE A 388 -2.82 15.07 -26.40
CA ILE A 388 -3.51 15.92 -25.41
C ILE A 388 -3.45 15.28 -24.02
N PHE A 389 -3.71 13.97 -23.92
CA PHE A 389 -3.65 13.24 -22.66
C PHE A 389 -2.28 13.34 -22.01
N GLN A 390 -1.20 13.07 -22.77
CA GLN A 390 0.15 13.06 -22.22
C GLN A 390 0.63 14.46 -21.81
N GLU A 391 0.31 15.51 -22.57
CA GLU A 391 0.63 16.88 -22.17
C GLU A 391 -0.17 17.34 -20.95
N ALA A 392 -1.47 17.03 -20.90
CA ALA A 392 -2.29 17.32 -19.71
C ALA A 392 -1.79 16.57 -18.47
N ARG A 393 -1.43 15.29 -18.63
CA ARG A 393 -0.82 14.48 -17.57
C ARG A 393 0.52 15.07 -17.11
N ARG A 394 1.39 15.47 -18.04
CA ARG A 394 2.70 16.09 -17.73
C ARG A 394 2.55 17.36 -16.90
N VAL A 395 1.64 18.26 -17.28
CA VAL A 395 1.38 19.51 -16.56
C VAL A 395 0.83 19.23 -15.16
N ASN A 396 -0.17 18.36 -15.05
CA ASN A 396 -0.79 18.03 -13.76
C ASN A 396 0.21 17.36 -12.80
N ILE A 397 1.07 16.46 -13.30
CA ILE A 397 2.17 15.89 -12.51
C ILE A 397 3.12 16.99 -12.02
N ALA A 398 3.47 17.96 -12.87
CA ALA A 398 4.34 19.06 -12.47
C ALA A 398 3.71 19.95 -11.38
N GLN A 399 2.41 20.26 -11.48
CA GLN A 399 1.67 20.97 -10.44
C GLN A 399 1.70 20.20 -9.11
N TYR A 400 1.43 18.91 -9.15
CA TYR A 400 1.48 18.05 -7.97
C TYR A 400 2.88 17.97 -7.36
N GLN A 401 3.93 17.73 -8.16
CA GLN A 401 5.31 17.73 -7.67
C GLN A 401 5.68 19.08 -7.01
N HIS A 402 5.24 20.19 -7.60
CA HIS A 402 5.42 21.51 -6.99
C HIS A 402 4.72 21.62 -5.64
N GLN A 403 3.45 21.23 -5.53
CA GLN A 403 2.71 21.24 -4.24
C GLN A 403 3.40 20.36 -3.18
N VAL A 404 3.88 19.17 -3.56
CA VAL A 404 4.62 18.29 -2.65
C VAL A 404 5.89 18.97 -2.11
N TYR A 405 6.75 19.49 -2.98
CA TYR A 405 8.04 20.04 -2.56
C TYR A 405 7.97 21.47 -2.00
N ALA A 406 7.04 22.31 -2.48
CA ALA A 406 6.93 23.71 -2.07
C ALA A 406 6.06 23.90 -0.82
N GLU A 407 5.02 23.09 -0.64
CA GLU A 407 3.99 23.36 0.38
C GLU A 407 3.95 22.25 1.44
N TYR A 408 3.89 20.99 1.04
CA TYR A 408 3.74 19.87 1.97
C TYR A 408 5.06 19.50 2.68
N LEU A 409 6.12 19.22 1.92
CA LEU A 409 7.38 18.69 2.45
C LEU A 409 8.06 19.62 3.49
N PRO A 410 8.07 20.96 3.33
CA PRO A 410 8.61 21.85 4.36
C PRO A 410 7.93 21.71 5.73
N LEU A 411 6.64 21.39 5.75
CA LEU A 411 5.87 21.17 6.99
C LEU A 411 6.14 19.79 7.62
N VAL A 412 6.71 18.86 6.86
CA VAL A 412 7.09 17.51 7.33
C VAL A 412 8.53 17.49 7.86
N VAL A 413 9.49 17.98 7.08
CA VAL A 413 10.92 17.85 7.40
C VAL A 413 11.55 19.14 7.96
N GLY A 414 10.83 20.26 7.89
CA GLY A 414 11.30 21.57 8.35
C GLY A 414 12.25 22.27 7.38
N ASN A 415 12.35 23.59 7.52
CA ASN A 415 13.13 24.43 6.60
C ASN A 415 14.60 24.06 6.53
N LYS A 416 15.21 23.66 7.65
CA LYS A 416 16.62 23.26 7.68
C LYS A 416 16.91 22.08 6.74
N LEU A 417 16.13 21.01 6.80
CA LEU A 417 16.35 19.85 5.93
C LEU A 417 15.97 20.16 4.47
N MET A 418 14.98 21.02 4.24
CA MET A 418 14.69 21.52 2.89
C MET A 418 15.90 22.21 2.26
N ASP A 419 16.63 23.02 3.04
CA ASP A 419 17.77 23.78 2.56
C ASP A 419 19.03 22.90 2.45
N ASP A 420 19.34 22.10 3.49
CA ASP A 420 20.50 21.19 3.53
C ASP A 420 20.51 20.20 2.34
N PHE A 421 19.33 19.70 1.96
CA PHE A 421 19.18 18.75 0.85
C PHE A 421 18.75 19.41 -0.47
N ARG A 422 18.69 20.76 -0.54
CA ARG A 422 18.30 21.55 -1.73
C ARG A 422 16.96 21.07 -2.34
N LEU A 423 15.96 20.83 -1.50
CA LEU A 423 14.67 20.25 -1.90
C LEU A 423 13.65 21.28 -2.39
N ARG A 424 13.98 22.58 -2.37
CA ARG A 424 13.03 23.63 -2.77
C ARG A 424 12.97 23.75 -4.29
N PRO A 425 11.75 23.83 -4.87
CA PRO A 425 11.62 24.14 -6.29
C PRO A 425 12.28 25.49 -6.62
N LEU A 426 12.88 25.56 -7.81
CA LEU A 426 13.41 26.82 -8.33
C LEU A 426 12.25 27.78 -8.62
N ARG A 427 12.47 29.08 -8.39
CA ARG A 427 11.49 30.12 -8.74
C ARG A 427 11.31 30.32 -10.26
N SER A 428 12.31 29.90 -11.04
CA SER A 428 12.34 30.01 -12.50
C SER A 428 13.37 29.06 -13.09
N GLY A 429 13.18 28.65 -14.35
CA GLY A 429 14.12 27.79 -15.07
C GLY A 429 13.95 26.29 -14.75
N PHE A 430 15.00 25.51 -15.02
CA PHE A 430 15.01 24.05 -14.88
C PHE A 430 16.07 23.60 -13.88
N GLY A 431 15.75 22.61 -13.05
CA GLY A 431 16.73 21.94 -12.21
C GLY A 431 17.64 21.04 -13.05
N THR A 432 18.92 20.96 -12.68
CA THR A 432 19.92 20.11 -13.35
C THR A 432 20.42 18.97 -12.45
N ASP A 433 19.74 18.74 -11.32
CA ASP A 433 20.15 17.77 -10.29
C ASP A 433 19.80 16.30 -10.62
N TYR A 434 19.31 16.00 -11.83
CA TYR A 434 19.09 14.61 -12.24
C TYR A 434 20.43 13.87 -12.30
N SER A 435 20.49 12.71 -11.62
CA SER A 435 21.64 11.82 -11.65
C SER A 435 21.19 10.39 -11.94
N PRO A 436 21.66 9.75 -13.03
CA PRO A 436 21.33 8.35 -13.33
C PRO A 436 21.97 7.37 -12.33
N LYS A 437 22.84 7.85 -11.44
CA LYS A 437 23.43 7.05 -10.35
C LYS A 437 22.57 7.06 -9.07
N ALA A 438 21.65 8.02 -8.93
CA ALA A 438 20.77 8.10 -7.78
C ALA A 438 19.63 7.07 -7.91
N SER A 439 19.42 6.27 -6.87
CA SER A 439 18.32 5.31 -6.87
C SER A 439 17.00 5.98 -6.49
N ALA A 440 16.02 5.90 -7.38
CA ALA A 440 14.65 6.31 -7.11
C ALA A 440 13.86 5.29 -6.26
N ALA A 441 14.40 4.08 -6.03
CA ALA A 441 13.69 3.07 -5.25
C ALA A 441 13.50 3.53 -3.79
N LEU A 442 12.28 3.37 -3.29
CA LEU A 442 11.93 3.62 -1.89
C LEU A 442 12.54 2.57 -0.98
N THR A 443 12.79 2.96 0.27
CA THR A 443 13.24 2.03 1.30
C THR A 443 12.06 1.32 1.96
N ALA A 444 12.28 0.08 2.41
CA ALA A 444 11.34 -0.66 3.24
C ALA A 444 11.00 0.12 4.52
N GLU A 445 12.00 0.78 5.11
CA GLU A 445 11.88 1.65 6.28
C GLU A 445 10.88 2.79 6.05
N PHE A 446 10.97 3.45 4.89
CA PHE A 446 10.07 4.54 4.52
C PHE A 446 8.64 4.03 4.33
N ALA A 447 8.46 2.96 3.55
CA ALA A 447 7.14 2.42 3.19
C ALA A 447 6.41 1.71 4.34
N ALA A 448 7.13 0.95 5.17
CA ALA A 448 6.55 0.13 6.23
C ALA A 448 6.52 0.80 7.61
N ALA A 449 7.29 1.88 7.82
CA ALA A 449 7.36 2.56 9.10
C ALA A 449 7.34 4.10 9.01
N ALA A 450 8.39 4.73 8.49
CA ALA A 450 8.61 6.17 8.70
C ALA A 450 7.49 7.05 8.11
N TYR A 451 7.05 6.77 6.87
CA TYR A 451 6.00 7.57 6.24
C TYR A 451 4.58 7.27 6.77
N ARG A 452 4.47 6.35 7.73
CA ARG A 452 3.21 6.05 8.45
C ARG A 452 2.98 6.97 9.65
N PHE A 453 3.86 7.96 9.90
CA PHE A 453 3.65 9.00 10.92
C PHE A 453 2.29 9.71 10.74
N GLY A 454 1.82 9.83 9.50
CA GLY A 454 0.53 10.44 9.18
C GLY A 454 -0.67 9.75 9.83
N HIS A 455 -0.56 8.48 10.25
CA HIS A 455 -1.63 7.81 10.98
C HIS A 455 -1.93 8.44 12.35
N GLY A 456 -0.96 9.12 12.98
CA GLY A 456 -1.18 9.87 14.23
C GLY A 456 -1.91 11.19 14.02
N LEU A 457 -1.87 11.72 12.79
CA LEU A 457 -2.54 12.96 12.41
C LEU A 457 -4.05 12.78 12.16
N VAL A 458 -4.55 11.54 12.16
CA VAL A 458 -5.91 11.22 11.71
C VAL A 458 -6.95 11.51 12.80
N ARG A 459 -7.90 12.38 12.47
CA ARG A 459 -9.08 12.64 13.28
C ARG A 459 -10.01 11.44 13.34
N LYS A 460 -10.87 11.40 14.36
CA LYS A 460 -11.99 10.47 14.41
C LYS A 460 -13.09 10.75 13.38
N ASP A 461 -13.04 11.91 12.72
CA ASP A 461 -14.10 12.41 11.86
C ASP A 461 -13.62 13.28 10.69
N PHE A 462 -14.50 13.42 9.68
CA PHE A 462 -14.41 14.35 8.57
C PHE A 462 -15.52 15.41 8.70
N PRO A 463 -15.19 16.60 9.21
CA PRO A 463 -16.12 17.72 9.26
C PRO A 463 -16.56 18.14 7.85
N ARG A 464 -17.79 18.64 7.76
CA ARG A 464 -18.32 19.24 6.53
C ARG A 464 -18.55 20.72 6.75
N VAL A 465 -17.98 21.54 5.88
CA VAL A 465 -18.00 23.00 6.00
C VAL A 465 -18.36 23.60 4.64
N SER A 466 -19.06 24.73 4.60
CA SER A 466 -19.32 25.47 3.36
C SER A 466 -18.18 26.47 3.09
N ASN A 467 -18.15 27.04 1.89
CA ASN A 467 -17.21 28.10 1.51
C ASN A 467 -17.28 29.36 2.40
N ASN A 468 -18.38 29.57 3.12
CA ASN A 468 -18.54 30.66 4.09
C ASN A 468 -18.14 30.25 5.51
N ASN A 469 -17.39 29.15 5.65
CA ASN A 469 -16.94 28.58 6.92
C ASN A 469 -18.10 28.25 7.90
N MET A 470 -19.25 27.83 7.36
CA MET A 470 -20.39 27.36 8.15
C MET A 470 -20.49 25.83 8.08
N THR A 471 -20.93 25.17 9.15
CA THR A 471 -21.16 23.72 9.12
C THR A 471 -22.17 23.35 8.03
N ALA A 472 -21.80 22.39 7.17
CA ALA A 472 -22.64 21.90 6.08
C ALA A 472 -23.11 20.47 6.40
N GLY A 473 -24.28 20.31 7.02
CA GLY A 473 -24.80 18.99 7.38
C GLY A 473 -24.03 18.31 8.52
N THR A 474 -24.05 16.97 8.56
CA THR A 474 -23.45 16.21 9.67
C THR A 474 -22.00 15.85 9.38
N THR A 475 -21.19 15.92 10.43
CA THR A 475 -19.81 15.43 10.42
C THR A 475 -19.81 13.91 10.20
N VAL A 476 -18.86 13.42 9.40
CA VAL A 476 -18.78 11.99 9.04
C VAL A 476 -17.79 11.27 9.93
N ASP A 477 -18.26 10.29 10.70
CA ASP A 477 -17.43 9.45 11.57
C ASP A 477 -16.49 8.56 10.75
N LEU A 478 -15.18 8.56 11.03
CA LEU A 478 -14.21 7.78 10.26
C LEU A 478 -14.47 6.26 10.44
N GLY A 479 -14.61 5.79 11.67
CA GLY A 479 -14.71 4.35 11.97
C GLY A 479 -15.86 3.66 11.25
N SER A 480 -17.00 4.36 11.15
CA SER A 480 -18.21 3.87 10.50
C SER A 480 -18.26 4.13 8.99
N ASN A 481 -17.27 4.82 8.42
CA ASN A 481 -17.29 5.23 7.00
C ASN A 481 -16.07 4.78 6.20
N ILE A 482 -15.28 3.83 6.72
CA ILE A 482 -14.24 3.16 5.93
C ILE A 482 -14.89 2.18 4.93
N PHE A 483 -14.59 2.33 3.64
CA PHE A 483 -15.25 1.64 2.51
C PHE A 483 -16.75 1.91 2.31
N TYR A 484 -17.24 3.01 2.89
CA TYR A 484 -18.59 3.48 2.67
C TYR A 484 -18.54 4.79 1.90
N ALA A 485 -19.21 4.82 0.75
CA ALA A 485 -19.28 5.97 -0.15
C ALA A 485 -20.59 6.78 -0.03
N ASP A 486 -21.58 6.32 0.76
CA ASP A 486 -22.90 6.97 0.90
C ASP A 486 -22.79 8.45 1.28
N SER A 487 -21.78 8.83 2.06
CA SER A 487 -21.54 10.23 2.43
C SER A 487 -21.23 11.12 1.22
N HIS A 488 -20.56 10.62 0.18
CA HIS A 488 -20.20 11.42 -1.00
C HIS A 488 -21.42 11.82 -1.85
N TYR A 489 -22.51 11.07 -1.74
CA TYR A 489 -23.75 11.34 -2.47
C TYR A 489 -24.70 12.30 -1.74
N ALA A 490 -24.36 12.76 -0.53
CA ALA A 490 -25.20 13.62 0.29
C ALA A 490 -25.14 15.10 -0.14
N ILE A 491 -25.78 15.43 -1.26
CA ILE A 491 -25.77 16.80 -1.84
C ILE A 491 -26.42 17.83 -0.93
N ASN A 492 -27.51 17.44 -0.26
CA ASN A 492 -28.19 18.28 0.73
C ASN A 492 -27.32 18.61 1.96
N GLN A 493 -26.14 17.99 2.07
CA GLN A 493 -25.14 18.23 3.11
C GLN A 493 -23.87 18.88 2.55
N GLY A 494 -23.96 19.54 1.39
CA GLY A 494 -22.85 20.29 0.78
C GLY A 494 -21.93 19.45 -0.10
N GLY A 495 -22.18 18.15 -0.27
CA GLY A 495 -21.47 17.33 -1.27
C GLY A 495 -19.97 17.18 -1.05
N GLU A 496 -19.24 16.91 -2.13
CA GLU A 496 -17.78 16.79 -2.10
C GLU A 496 -17.07 18.07 -1.69
N ALA A 497 -17.55 19.22 -2.15
CA ALA A 497 -16.95 20.52 -1.79
C ALA A 497 -16.90 20.70 -0.27
N SER A 498 -17.92 20.23 0.45
CA SER A 498 -17.96 20.36 1.90
C SER A 498 -16.86 19.61 2.65
N PHE A 499 -16.37 18.49 2.10
CA PHE A 499 -15.25 17.76 2.65
C PHE A 499 -13.93 18.51 2.45
N VAL A 500 -13.72 19.09 1.27
CA VAL A 500 -12.53 19.89 0.97
C VAL A 500 -12.46 21.07 1.91
N GLU A 501 -13.55 21.83 2.03
CA GLU A 501 -13.64 22.97 2.93
C GLU A 501 -13.45 22.55 4.38
N GLY A 502 -14.06 21.45 4.81
CA GLY A 502 -13.89 20.89 6.14
C GLY A 502 -12.43 20.53 6.44
N MET A 503 -11.74 19.93 5.47
CA MET A 503 -10.32 19.60 5.60
C MET A 503 -9.42 20.84 5.63
N MET A 504 -9.79 21.90 4.92
CA MET A 504 -9.04 23.17 4.88
C MET A 504 -9.22 24.01 6.15
N HIS A 505 -10.40 23.97 6.77
CA HIS A 505 -10.77 24.84 7.90
C HIS A 505 -10.60 24.16 9.27
N CYS A 506 -10.62 22.83 9.35
CA CYS A 506 -10.49 22.12 10.62
C CYS A 506 -9.03 21.72 10.89
N PRO A 507 -8.58 21.77 12.15
CA PRO A 507 -7.22 21.37 12.52
C PRO A 507 -7.05 19.86 12.44
N VAL A 508 -5.81 19.45 12.22
CA VAL A 508 -5.36 18.05 12.25
C VAL A 508 -5.09 17.59 13.69
N MET A 509 -5.09 16.28 13.95
CA MET A 509 -4.54 15.75 15.22
C MET A 509 -3.04 15.99 15.29
N LYS A 510 -2.47 16.06 16.49
CA LYS A 510 -1.03 16.17 16.69
C LYS A 510 -0.34 14.86 16.32
N ALA A 511 0.82 14.92 15.67
CA ALA A 511 1.67 13.75 15.47
C ALA A 511 2.43 13.41 16.77
N ASP A 512 1.79 12.64 17.64
CA ASP A 512 2.38 12.15 18.89
C ASP A 512 2.15 10.64 19.06
N ASN A 513 2.26 10.14 20.29
CA ASN A 513 2.04 8.73 20.57
C ASN A 513 0.55 8.37 20.70
N GLU A 514 -0.39 9.32 20.66
CA GLU A 514 -1.82 9.05 20.76
C GLU A 514 -2.45 8.90 19.37
N PHE A 515 -3.29 7.88 19.20
CA PHE A 515 -4.00 7.64 17.95
C PHE A 515 -5.50 7.56 18.21
N SER A 516 -6.27 8.24 17.35
CA SER A 516 -7.72 8.32 17.49
C SER A 516 -8.37 6.93 17.56
N PHE A 517 -9.45 6.83 18.33
CA PHE A 517 -10.18 5.58 18.53
C PHE A 517 -10.41 4.75 17.26
N PRO A 518 -10.92 5.30 16.12
CA PRO A 518 -11.18 4.50 14.94
C PRO A 518 -9.91 3.91 14.31
N ILE A 519 -8.77 4.60 14.38
CA ILE A 519 -7.49 4.10 13.86
C ILE A 519 -7.00 2.87 14.63
N ARG A 520 -7.24 2.83 15.94
CA ARG A 520 -6.80 1.73 16.81
C ARG A 520 -7.79 0.59 16.95
N ASN A 521 -9.05 0.78 16.61
CA ASN A 521 -10.09 -0.20 16.93
C ASN A 521 -11.03 -0.53 15.77
N GLN A 522 -11.26 0.39 14.83
CA GLN A 522 -12.35 0.29 13.86
C GLN A 522 -11.86 0.30 12.41
N LEU A 523 -10.57 0.07 12.17
CA LEU A 523 -10.06 0.01 10.80
C LEU A 523 -10.74 -1.16 10.05
N PHE A 524 -11.49 -0.85 8.99
CA PHE A 524 -12.28 -1.84 8.22
C PHE A 524 -13.41 -2.50 9.01
N GLU A 525 -13.89 -1.88 10.08
CA GLU A 525 -15.04 -2.36 10.83
C GLU A 525 -16.32 -2.31 9.99
N ILE A 526 -17.13 -3.37 10.07
CA ILE A 526 -18.46 -3.42 9.45
C ILE A 526 -19.46 -2.72 10.39
N ARG A 527 -20.28 -1.80 9.86
CA ARG A 527 -21.36 -1.14 10.60
C ARG A 527 -22.25 -2.19 11.29
N GLY A 528 -22.47 -2.02 12.60
CA GLY A 528 -23.30 -2.93 13.41
C GLY A 528 -22.57 -4.16 13.96
N SER A 529 -21.29 -4.35 13.63
CA SER A 529 -20.45 -5.45 14.11
C SER A 529 -19.20 -4.95 14.85
N PRO A 530 -19.33 -4.37 16.07
CA PRO A 530 -18.20 -3.89 16.86
C PRO A 530 -17.13 -4.96 17.09
N GLY A 531 -15.88 -4.57 16.90
CA GLY A 531 -14.73 -5.46 17.00
C GLY A 531 -14.55 -6.36 15.78
N SER A 532 -15.19 -6.08 14.64
CA SER A 532 -14.90 -6.79 13.38
C SER A 532 -13.71 -6.21 12.62
N GLY A 533 -13.29 -4.98 12.96
CA GLY A 533 -12.16 -4.30 12.34
C GLY A 533 -10.79 -4.73 12.88
N LEU A 534 -9.81 -3.87 12.60
CA LEU A 534 -8.41 -4.02 12.94
C LEU A 534 -7.91 -2.81 13.75
N ASP A 535 -6.72 -2.99 14.33
CA ASP A 535 -5.92 -1.94 14.92
C ASP A 535 -4.78 -1.57 13.96
N LEU A 536 -4.83 -0.38 13.35
CA LEU A 536 -3.82 0.07 12.39
C LEU A 536 -2.44 0.23 13.03
N VAL A 537 -2.37 0.62 14.30
CA VAL A 537 -1.11 0.77 15.03
C VAL A 537 -0.48 -0.60 15.27
N ALA A 538 -1.27 -1.57 15.70
CA ALA A 538 -0.83 -2.95 15.85
C ALA A 538 -0.36 -3.55 14.51
N VAL A 539 -1.06 -3.24 13.42
CA VAL A 539 -0.68 -3.62 12.04
C VAL A 539 0.62 -2.96 11.62
N ASN A 540 0.86 -1.68 11.92
CA ASN A 540 2.11 -1.00 11.58
C ASN A 540 3.31 -1.68 12.25
N ILE A 541 3.20 -1.97 13.56
CA ILE A 541 4.27 -2.62 14.31
C ILE A 541 4.54 -4.03 13.76
N MET A 542 3.50 -4.83 13.50
CA MET A 542 3.67 -6.19 12.98
C MET A 542 4.15 -6.20 11.53
N ARG A 543 3.70 -5.25 10.70
CA ARG A 543 4.23 -5.06 9.35
C ARG A 543 5.72 -4.73 9.40
N GLY A 544 6.17 -3.89 10.33
CA GLY A 544 7.60 -3.63 10.55
C GLY A 544 8.40 -4.89 10.89
N ARG A 545 7.85 -5.80 11.72
CA ARG A 545 8.47 -7.11 12.02
C ARG A 545 8.45 -8.04 10.80
N ASP A 546 7.36 -8.06 10.05
CA ASP A 546 7.15 -8.88 8.85
C ASP A 546 8.11 -8.52 7.71
N VAL A 547 8.39 -7.24 7.48
CA VAL A 547 9.34 -6.82 6.44
C VAL A 547 10.80 -6.86 6.89
N GLY A 548 11.04 -7.28 8.14
CA GLY A 548 12.38 -7.41 8.72
C GLY A 548 13.06 -6.07 9.02
N LEU A 549 12.33 -5.06 9.52
CA LEU A 549 12.95 -3.81 9.96
C LEU A 549 13.78 -4.00 11.24
N PHE A 550 14.91 -3.31 11.33
CA PHE A 550 15.73 -3.28 12.54
C PHE A 550 15.05 -2.57 13.72
N PRO A 551 15.49 -2.84 14.96
CA PRO A 551 15.07 -2.07 16.13
C PRO A 551 15.49 -0.60 16.06
N TYR A 552 14.75 0.27 16.76
CA TYR A 552 14.96 1.72 16.81
C TYR A 552 16.42 2.16 16.99
N ASN A 553 17.17 1.54 17.92
CA ASN A 553 18.55 1.94 18.20
C ASN A 553 19.50 1.77 17.01
N GLN A 554 19.22 0.85 16.08
CA GLN A 554 20.04 0.67 14.87
C GLN A 554 19.85 1.84 13.91
N TYR A 555 18.61 2.28 13.69
CA TYR A 555 18.33 3.45 12.85
C TYR A 555 18.73 4.78 13.48
N ARG A 556 18.85 4.84 14.81
CA ARG A 556 19.37 6.03 15.50
C ARG A 556 20.88 6.19 15.39
N ALA A 557 21.60 5.09 15.21
CA ALA A 557 23.06 5.07 15.11
C ALA A 557 23.56 5.30 13.68
N PHE A 558 22.76 4.90 12.68
CA PHE A 558 22.94 5.25 11.26
C PHE A 558 22.62 6.73 11.02
#